data_AF-A0AAD7G944-F1
#
_entry.id   AF-A0AAD7G944-F1
#
_cell.length_a   1.000
_cell.length_b   1.000
_cell.length_c   1.000
_cell.angle_alpha   90.00
_cell.angle_beta   90.00
_cell.angle_gamma   90.00
#
_symmetry.space_group_name_H-M   'P 1'
#
loop_
_entity.id
_entity.type
_entity.pdbx_description
1 polymer ?
#
loop_
_entity_poly.entity_id
_entity_poly.type
_entity_poly.pdbx_seq_one_letter_code
_entity_poly.pdbx_strand_id
1 'polypeptide(L)'
;MSDTKQHQLRPRLDKLVWILVTKVIPSYLVRAQVLDDGHRIGHSKSLSPFHKQFKALWKALPVLPISIDADKKYITRLDKWTCTCESLKFHSCHLCKHLVQGVPPPPPCFWTEVVSRRTVPLYRHPALVPIGEESSAYIETIDGSITDRDDHGWSGNPEMLEGEGGWRNLDFTTPSLLGKRVRSPDAGSDDTADMEETHHAIFLSSEAQDSDDEEEVEGYAQDLLRRADAFQKVAEILRAQVPHGNRLWMSSIVKRDIGQDVSLMVADINRHELTAQTRDTTWPKKGDKEGQRRSQNTMGYQVGL
;
A
#
# COMPACT_ATOMS: atom_id res chain seq x y z
N MET A 1 5.01 -44.69 -31.42
CA MET A 1 4.12 -43.72 -32.11
C MET A 1 3.35 -42.95 -31.05
N SER A 2 3.84 -41.78 -30.62
CA SER A 2 3.07 -40.70 -29.95
C SER A 2 4.04 -39.61 -29.49
N ASP A 3 4.43 -38.69 -30.38
CA ASP A 3 5.37 -37.60 -30.01
C ASP A 3 5.09 -36.26 -30.72
N THR A 4 3.84 -36.02 -31.15
CA THR A 4 3.50 -34.87 -32.01
C THR A 4 2.55 -33.83 -31.40
N LYS A 5 2.37 -33.79 -30.07
CA LYS A 5 1.44 -32.85 -29.42
C LYS A 5 2.08 -31.59 -28.80
N GLN A 6 3.39 -31.56 -28.59
CA GLN A 6 4.02 -30.42 -27.91
C GLN A 6 4.07 -29.13 -28.77
N HIS A 7 3.96 -29.23 -30.09
CA HIS A 7 4.06 -28.07 -30.98
C HIS A 7 2.76 -27.24 -31.05
N GLN A 8 1.63 -27.78 -30.59
CA GLN A 8 0.34 -27.07 -30.59
C GLN A 8 0.14 -26.17 -29.36
N LEU A 9 0.97 -26.30 -28.32
CA LEU A 9 0.86 -25.50 -27.09
C LEU A 9 1.58 -24.15 -27.18
N ARG A 10 2.39 -23.92 -28.22
CA ARG A 10 3.04 -22.62 -28.43
C ARG A 10 2.15 -21.77 -29.35
N PRO A 11 1.56 -20.66 -28.88
CA PRO A 11 0.91 -19.73 -29.78
C PRO A 11 1.92 -19.31 -30.84
N ARG A 12 1.50 -19.28 -32.11
CA ARG A 12 2.35 -18.77 -33.19
C ARG A 12 2.89 -17.40 -32.80
N LEU A 13 4.18 -17.15 -33.03
CA LEU A 13 4.86 -15.92 -32.64
C LEU A 13 4.06 -14.67 -33.03
N ASP A 14 3.47 -14.68 -34.22
CA ASP A 14 2.61 -13.59 -34.72
C ASP A 14 1.41 -13.29 -33.81
N LYS A 15 0.77 -14.33 -33.25
CA LYS A 15 -0.36 -14.18 -32.33
C LYS A 15 0.10 -13.60 -30.99
N LEU A 16 1.27 -14.01 -30.49
CA LEU A 16 1.86 -13.44 -29.28
C LEU A 16 2.21 -11.96 -29.48
N VAL A 17 2.88 -11.62 -30.59
CA VAL A 17 3.23 -10.24 -30.94
C VAL A 17 1.97 -9.38 -31.05
N TRP A 18 0.91 -9.91 -31.69
CA TRP A 18 -0.37 -9.21 -31.78
C TRP A 18 -1.00 -8.95 -30.40
N ILE A 19 -1.01 -9.95 -29.50
CA ILE A 19 -1.53 -9.77 -28.12
C ILE A 19 -0.70 -8.72 -27.37
N LEU A 20 0.63 -8.76 -27.47
CA LEU A 20 1.51 -7.81 -26.80
C LEU A 20 1.25 -6.38 -27.28
N VAL A 21 1.21 -6.16 -28.60
CA VAL A 21 1.03 -4.83 -29.19
C VAL A 21 -0.37 -4.27 -28.98
N THR A 22 -1.41 -5.10 -29.06
CA THR A 22 -2.80 -4.61 -29.04
C THR A 22 -3.46 -4.65 -27.66
N LYS A 23 -2.98 -5.49 -26.73
CA LYS A 23 -3.57 -5.65 -25.40
C LYS A 23 -2.61 -5.24 -24.30
N VAL A 24 -1.43 -5.87 -24.24
CA VAL A 24 -0.54 -5.72 -23.08
C VAL A 24 0.10 -4.32 -23.04
N ILE A 25 0.69 -3.85 -24.14
CA ILE A 25 1.37 -2.55 -24.20
C ILE A 25 0.41 -1.40 -23.93
N PRO A 26 -0.78 -1.31 -24.56
CA PRO A 26 -1.73 -0.24 -24.25
C PRO A 26 -2.20 -0.25 -22.79
N SER A 27 -2.58 -1.41 -22.24
CA SER A 27 -2.98 -1.51 -20.83
C SER A 27 -1.82 -1.18 -19.87
N TYR A 28 -0.59 -1.48 -20.25
CA TYR A 28 0.59 -1.05 -19.51
C TYR A 28 0.78 0.47 -19.59
N LEU A 29 0.69 1.07 -20.78
CA LEU A 29 0.84 2.52 -20.97
C LEU A 29 -0.23 3.32 -20.22
N VAL A 30 -1.49 2.86 -20.21
CA VAL A 30 -2.56 3.50 -19.41
C VAL A 30 -2.23 3.43 -17.92
N ARG A 31 -1.77 2.29 -17.41
CA ARG A 31 -1.36 2.17 -16.00
C ARG A 31 -0.12 3.00 -15.68
N ALA A 32 0.84 3.07 -16.59
CA ALA A 32 2.02 3.93 -16.45
C ALA A 32 1.64 5.41 -16.47
N GLN A 33 0.64 5.80 -17.27
CA GLN A 33 0.10 7.16 -17.25
C GLN A 33 -0.53 7.49 -15.89
N VAL A 34 -1.22 6.56 -15.23
CA VAL A 34 -1.75 6.79 -13.87
C VAL A 34 -0.63 7.08 -12.86
N LEU A 35 0.56 6.52 -13.09
CA LEU A 35 1.75 6.79 -12.29
C LEU A 35 2.48 8.09 -12.69
N ASP A 36 2.15 8.66 -13.84
CA ASP A 36 2.69 9.94 -14.29
C ASP A 36 2.12 11.08 -13.44
N ASP A 37 2.98 12.00 -13.03
CA ASP A 37 2.63 13.15 -12.20
C ASP A 37 1.57 14.04 -12.88
N GLY A 38 1.49 13.99 -14.21
CA GLY A 38 0.51 14.71 -15.02
C GLY A 38 -0.93 14.15 -15.01
N HIS A 39 -1.14 12.90 -14.59
CA HIS A 39 -2.47 12.27 -14.68
C HIS A 39 -3.52 12.88 -13.74
N ARG A 40 -3.08 13.66 -12.76
CA ARG A 40 -3.95 14.35 -11.79
C ARG A 40 -3.58 15.82 -11.62
N ILE A 41 -3.34 16.53 -12.72
CA ILE A 41 -3.18 17.99 -12.67
C ILE A 41 -4.39 18.62 -11.94
N GLY A 42 -4.13 19.25 -10.79
CA GLY A 42 -5.14 19.89 -9.95
C GLY A 42 -5.58 19.11 -8.71
N HIS A 43 -5.18 17.85 -8.54
CA HIS A 43 -5.38 17.12 -7.28
C HIS A 43 -4.06 16.97 -6.51
N SER A 44 -4.14 16.92 -5.18
CA SER A 44 -2.97 16.60 -4.35
C SER A 44 -2.50 15.17 -4.65
N LYS A 45 -1.18 14.98 -4.76
CA LYS A 45 -0.58 13.64 -4.91
C LYS A 45 -1.06 12.72 -3.77
N SER A 46 -1.54 11.53 -4.13
CA SER A 46 -1.89 10.53 -3.12
C SER A 46 -0.63 10.06 -2.40
N LEU A 47 -0.71 9.94 -1.07
CA LEU A 47 0.40 9.41 -0.29
C LEU A 47 0.70 7.96 -0.69
N SER A 48 1.98 7.65 -0.93
CA SER A 48 2.44 6.28 -1.11
C SER A 48 2.13 5.42 0.13
N PRO A 49 2.09 4.08 0.03
CA PRO A 49 1.96 3.21 1.20
C PRO A 49 2.99 3.51 2.29
N PHE A 50 4.24 3.79 1.88
CA PHE A 50 5.30 4.23 2.79
C PHE A 50 4.92 5.55 3.50
N HIS A 51 4.51 6.58 2.76
CA HIS A 51 4.11 7.87 3.34
C HIS A 51 2.93 7.74 4.29
N LYS A 52 1.94 6.89 3.98
CA LYS A 52 0.80 6.60 4.87
C LYS A 52 1.28 5.99 6.19
N GLN A 53 2.15 4.97 6.13
CA GLN A 53 2.73 4.33 7.32
C GLN A 53 3.57 5.32 8.13
N PHE A 54 4.47 6.04 7.45
CA PHE A 54 5.34 7.04 8.05
C PHE A 54 4.54 8.12 8.79
N LYS A 55 3.50 8.68 8.14
CA LYS A 55 2.59 9.67 8.72
C LYS A 55 1.81 9.15 9.91
N ALA A 56 1.34 7.90 9.86
CA ALA A 56 0.63 7.28 10.98
C ALA A 56 1.54 7.14 12.22
N LEU A 57 2.75 6.63 12.02
CA LEU A 57 3.75 6.50 13.09
C LEU A 57 4.17 7.85 13.65
N TRP A 58 4.42 8.83 12.77
CA TRP A 58 4.77 10.18 13.18
C TRP A 58 3.69 10.82 14.05
N LYS A 59 2.40 10.58 13.78
CA LYS A 59 1.32 11.12 14.62
C LYS A 59 1.23 10.46 15.99
N ALA A 60 1.62 9.20 16.10
CA ALA A 60 1.55 8.45 17.35
C ALA A 60 2.69 8.81 18.33
N LEU A 61 3.90 9.02 17.82
CA LEU A 61 5.11 9.21 18.62
C LEU A 61 5.16 10.49 19.51
N PRO A 62 4.60 11.66 19.13
CA PRO A 62 4.58 12.86 19.96
C PRO A 62 3.77 12.70 21.25
N VAL A 63 2.78 11.82 21.25
CA VAL A 63 1.89 11.59 22.40
C VAL A 63 2.58 10.79 23.50
N LEU A 64 3.65 10.05 23.15
CA LEU A 64 4.36 9.19 24.10
C LEU A 64 5.29 10.02 25.00
N PRO A 65 5.27 9.82 26.33
CA PRO A 65 6.19 10.51 27.22
C PRO A 65 7.64 10.11 26.92
N ILE A 66 8.54 11.09 26.88
CA ILE A 66 9.98 10.80 26.90
C ILE A 66 10.27 10.17 28.26
N SER A 67 10.80 8.95 28.25
CA SER A 67 11.19 8.25 29.47
C SER A 67 12.42 8.98 30.00
N ILE A 68 12.22 9.77 31.05
CA ILE A 68 13.29 10.38 31.83
C ILE A 68 13.81 9.31 32.79
N ASP A 69 14.26 8.18 32.26
CA ASP A 69 15.01 7.24 33.08
C ASP A 69 16.34 7.95 33.36
N ALA A 70 16.57 8.34 34.63
CA ALA A 70 17.71 9.16 35.05
C ALA A 70 19.06 8.59 34.60
N ASP A 71 19.12 7.27 34.37
CA ASP A 71 20.33 6.55 34.00
C ASP A 71 20.53 6.39 32.48
N LYS A 72 19.53 6.68 31.65
CA LYS A 72 19.60 6.46 30.17
C LYS A 72 19.45 7.77 29.40
N LYS A 73 20.56 8.50 29.27
CA LYS A 73 20.64 9.66 28.38
C LYS A 73 20.82 9.21 26.93
N TYR A 74 19.75 9.25 26.14
CA TYR A 74 19.84 9.02 24.70
C TYR A 74 20.46 10.22 23.98
N ILE A 75 21.38 9.97 23.05
CA ILE A 75 21.98 10.99 22.20
C ILE A 75 21.13 11.06 20.93
N THR A 76 20.51 12.22 20.70
CA THR A 76 19.69 12.48 19.52
C THR A 76 20.39 13.54 18.67
N ARG A 77 20.60 13.22 17.39
CA ARG A 77 21.28 14.04 16.40
C ARG A 77 20.34 14.25 15.22
N LEU A 78 19.65 15.39 15.21
CA LEU A 78 18.65 15.73 14.19
C LEU A 78 19.30 16.02 12.83
N ASP A 79 20.49 16.60 12.82
CA ASP A 79 21.36 16.83 11.65
C ASP A 79 21.62 15.54 10.87
N LYS A 80 21.86 14.44 11.59
CA LYS A 80 22.12 13.10 11.04
C LYS A 80 20.88 12.22 11.01
N TRP A 81 19.75 12.70 11.54
CA TRP A 81 18.56 11.89 11.79
C TRP A 81 18.88 10.55 12.50
N THR A 82 19.70 10.61 13.55
CA THR A 82 20.12 9.43 14.31
C THR A 82 19.80 9.60 15.79
N CYS A 83 19.42 8.49 16.44
CA CYS A 83 19.16 8.44 17.87
C CYS A 83 19.70 7.12 18.41
N THR A 84 20.30 7.15 19.60
CA THR A 84 20.85 5.94 20.25
C THR A 84 19.78 5.07 20.92
N CYS A 85 18.49 5.43 20.84
CA CYS A 85 17.43 4.61 21.40
C CYS A 85 17.17 3.34 20.58
N GLU A 86 16.90 2.24 21.27
CA GLU A 86 16.66 0.93 20.64
C GLU A 86 15.47 0.93 19.69
N SER A 87 14.42 1.71 19.99
CA SER A 87 13.21 1.78 19.15
C SER A 87 13.51 2.21 17.71
N LEU A 88 14.57 2.99 17.49
CA LEU A 88 14.97 3.43 16.14
C LEU A 88 15.35 2.24 15.26
N LYS A 89 15.99 1.22 15.84
CA LYS A 89 16.47 0.02 15.13
C LYS A 89 15.33 -0.91 14.71
N PHE A 90 14.24 -0.94 15.48
CA PHE A 90 13.14 -1.88 15.28
C PHE A 90 11.96 -1.30 14.49
N HIS A 91 11.89 0.02 14.32
CA HIS A 91 10.83 0.63 13.53
C HIS A 91 11.14 0.57 12.03
N SER A 92 10.17 0.09 11.22
CA SER A 92 10.28 0.03 9.75
C SER A 92 10.61 1.39 9.10
N CYS A 93 10.07 2.48 9.66
CA CYS A 93 10.32 3.83 9.20
C CYS A 93 11.51 4.52 9.89
N HIS A 94 12.30 3.83 10.74
CA HIS A 94 13.41 4.44 11.48
C HIS A 94 13.00 5.74 12.19
N LEU A 95 11.84 5.71 12.87
CA LEU A 95 11.33 6.81 13.68
C LEU A 95 11.40 6.43 15.15
N CYS A 96 11.63 7.43 16.00
CA CYS A 96 11.51 7.29 17.44
C CYS A 96 10.92 8.58 18.04
N LYS A 97 10.40 8.47 19.27
CA LYS A 97 9.83 9.62 19.98
C LYS A 97 10.83 10.77 20.15
N HIS A 98 12.11 10.47 20.38
CA HIS A 98 13.14 11.49 20.58
C HIS A 98 13.42 12.33 19.33
N LEU A 99 13.43 11.70 18.14
CA LEU A 99 13.60 12.43 16.86
C LEU A 99 12.37 13.25 16.54
N VAL A 100 11.18 12.65 16.63
CA VAL A 100 9.92 13.29 16.23
C VAL A 100 9.56 14.46 17.15
N GLN A 101 9.82 14.35 18.46
CA GLN A 101 9.59 15.45 19.41
C GLN A 101 10.69 16.52 19.38
N GLY A 102 11.81 16.26 18.71
CA GLY A 102 12.90 17.22 18.54
C GLY A 102 12.70 18.21 17.39
N VAL A 103 11.67 18.00 16.56
CA VAL A 103 11.33 18.85 15.40
C VAL A 103 9.91 19.41 15.55
N PRO A 104 9.62 20.59 14.96
CA PRO A 104 8.27 21.14 14.97
C PRO A 104 7.31 20.26 14.13
N PRO A 105 5.99 20.37 14.35
CA PRO A 105 4.99 19.71 13.52
C PRO A 105 5.18 20.10 12.04
N PRO A 106 5.38 19.13 11.13
CA PRO A 106 5.68 19.44 9.75
C PRO A 106 4.45 19.92 8.97
N PRO A 107 4.62 20.72 7.90
CA PRO A 107 3.53 21.20 7.06
C PRO A 107 2.88 20.06 6.26
N PRO A 108 1.68 20.25 5.66
CA PRO A 108 1.03 19.21 4.88
C PRO A 108 1.82 18.67 3.68
N CYS A 109 2.63 19.51 3.01
CA CYS A 109 3.45 19.10 1.86
C CYS A 109 4.58 18.14 2.22
N PHE A 110 5.07 18.18 3.47
CA PHE A 110 6.11 17.27 3.96
C PHE A 110 5.78 15.80 3.73
N TRP A 111 4.50 15.43 3.89
CA TRP A 111 4.09 14.02 3.80
C TRP A 111 4.25 13.44 2.39
N THR A 112 4.18 14.28 1.36
CA THR A 112 4.39 13.87 -0.03
C THR A 112 5.85 13.98 -0.45
N GLU A 113 6.63 14.83 0.22
CA GLU A 113 8.02 15.17 -0.14
C GLU A 113 9.06 14.38 0.66
N VAL A 114 8.69 13.77 1.79
CA VAL A 114 9.64 13.01 2.61
C VAL A 114 10.06 11.72 1.92
N VAL A 115 11.37 11.56 1.70
CA VAL A 115 11.96 10.37 1.10
C VAL A 115 12.95 9.73 2.07
N SER A 116 12.94 8.39 2.14
CA SER A 116 13.92 7.62 2.93
C SER A 116 15.15 7.33 2.09
N ARG A 117 16.31 7.78 2.55
CA ARG A 117 17.61 7.51 1.96
C ARG A 117 18.25 6.25 2.57
N ARG A 118 19.21 5.66 1.85
CA ARG A 118 20.06 4.56 2.36
C ARG A 118 21.33 5.05 3.05
N THR A 119 21.61 6.34 2.96
CA THR A 119 22.78 7.01 3.53
C THR A 119 22.36 7.94 4.66
N VAL A 120 23.30 8.31 5.53
CA VAL A 120 23.04 9.24 6.64
C VAL A 120 23.13 10.69 6.15
N PRO A 121 22.19 11.58 6.49
CA PRO A 121 20.95 11.32 7.26
C PRO A 121 19.90 10.55 6.46
N LEU A 122 19.22 9.62 7.16
CA LEU A 122 18.18 8.74 6.58
C LEU A 122 17.00 9.52 5.99
N TYR A 123 16.69 10.69 6.57
CA TYR A 123 15.68 11.61 6.06
C TYR A 123 16.28 12.99 5.93
N ARG A 124 15.95 13.67 4.83
CA ARG A 124 16.28 15.07 4.60
C ARG A 124 15.02 15.79 4.12
N HIS A 125 14.69 16.90 4.76
CA HIS A 125 13.62 17.78 4.33
C HIS A 125 13.77 19.14 5.04
N PRO A 126 13.44 20.28 4.40
CA PRO A 126 13.55 21.62 5.02
C PRO A 126 12.75 21.82 6.31
N ALA A 127 11.72 20.99 6.52
CA ALA A 127 10.89 20.97 7.72
C ALA A 127 11.48 20.16 8.89
N LEU A 128 12.56 19.39 8.67
CA LEU A 128 13.21 18.57 9.71
C LEU A 128 14.32 19.36 10.42
N VAL A 129 13.95 20.49 11.00
CA VAL A 129 14.86 21.41 11.67
C VAL A 129 14.63 21.34 13.19
N PRO A 130 15.67 21.37 14.03
CA PRO A 130 15.51 21.40 15.48
C PRO A 130 14.58 22.52 15.95
N ILE A 131 13.80 22.27 17.00
CA ILE A 131 12.94 23.30 17.61
C ILE A 131 13.82 24.48 18.07
N GLY A 132 13.57 25.66 17.51
CA GLY A 132 14.28 26.90 17.84
C GLY A 132 15.35 27.31 16.82
N GLU A 133 15.66 26.47 15.83
CA GLU A 133 16.51 26.84 14.70
C GLU A 133 15.66 27.32 13.51
N GLU A 134 16.17 28.30 12.76
CA GLU A 134 15.52 28.77 11.53
C GLU A 134 15.69 27.75 10.41
N SER A 135 14.66 27.60 9.57
CA SER A 135 14.73 26.74 8.38
C SER A 135 15.75 27.31 7.40
N SER A 136 16.93 26.70 7.35
CA SER A 136 17.95 27.12 6.38
C SER A 136 17.51 26.74 4.97
N ALA A 137 17.88 27.58 3.99
CA ALA A 137 17.67 27.27 2.58
C ALA A 137 18.44 25.98 2.25
N TYR A 138 17.70 24.89 2.11
CA TYR A 138 18.26 23.58 1.82
C TYR A 138 18.91 23.60 0.42
N ILE A 139 20.22 23.38 0.38
CA ILE A 139 20.93 23.10 -0.85
C ILE A 139 20.95 21.59 -1.00
N GLU A 140 20.15 21.08 -1.92
CA GLU A 140 20.24 19.69 -2.33
C GLU A 140 21.61 19.51 -2.98
N THR A 141 22.58 18.99 -2.22
CA THR A 141 23.89 18.64 -2.78
C THR A 141 23.63 17.63 -3.89
N ILE A 142 24.02 18.01 -5.11
CA ILE A 142 23.86 17.35 -6.42
C ILE A 142 24.51 15.94 -6.48
N ASP A 143 24.81 15.33 -5.34
CA ASP A 143 25.25 13.94 -5.25
C ASP A 143 24.05 13.02 -5.51
N GLY A 144 23.79 12.80 -6.80
CA GLY A 144 22.89 11.80 -7.36
C GLY A 144 23.31 10.39 -6.97
N SER A 145 23.09 10.05 -5.70
CA SER A 145 23.26 8.70 -5.21
C SER A 145 22.16 7.84 -5.81
N ILE A 146 22.56 6.93 -6.71
CA ILE A 146 21.80 5.85 -7.39
C ILE A 146 20.94 4.97 -6.44
N THR A 147 20.92 5.26 -5.15
CA THR A 147 20.24 4.51 -4.10
C THR A 147 18.89 5.07 -3.67
N ASP A 148 18.47 6.23 -4.19
CA ASP A 148 17.15 6.80 -3.89
C ASP A 148 16.09 5.86 -4.47
N ARG A 149 15.39 5.21 -3.54
CA ARG A 149 14.74 3.93 -3.78
C ARG A 149 13.46 4.05 -4.62
N ASP A 150 12.99 5.23 -4.99
CA ASP A 150 11.74 5.36 -5.76
C ASP A 150 11.50 6.73 -6.40
N ASP A 151 12.54 7.51 -6.66
CA ASP A 151 12.37 8.83 -7.24
C ASP A 151 12.67 8.71 -8.75
N HIS A 152 11.62 8.66 -9.59
CA HIS A 152 11.76 8.66 -11.06
C HIS A 152 12.36 9.97 -11.61
N GLY A 153 12.55 10.97 -10.76
CA GLY A 153 13.25 12.20 -11.11
C GLY A 153 14.76 12.01 -11.01
N TRP A 154 15.42 11.78 -12.15
CA TRP A 154 16.87 11.92 -12.22
C TRP A 154 17.23 13.40 -11.94
N SER A 155 17.81 13.66 -10.76
CA SER A 155 18.24 14.99 -10.31
C SER A 155 19.67 15.35 -10.75
N GLY A 156 20.27 14.57 -11.65
CA GLY A 156 21.59 14.88 -12.20
C GLY A 156 21.58 16.18 -13.01
N ASN A 157 22.71 16.89 -13.01
CA ASN A 157 22.88 18.08 -13.85
C ASN A 157 22.72 17.66 -15.33
N PRO A 158 21.75 18.21 -16.09
CA PRO A 158 21.56 17.92 -17.50
C PRO A 158 22.85 18.09 -18.33
N GLU A 159 23.70 19.05 -17.96
CA GLU A 159 24.99 19.32 -18.61
C GLU A 159 25.96 18.12 -18.52
N MET A 160 25.82 17.25 -17.51
CA MET A 160 26.61 16.01 -17.43
C MET A 160 26.21 14.97 -18.48
N LEU A 161 25.01 15.06 -19.05
CA LEU A 161 24.58 14.26 -20.20
C LEU A 161 24.95 14.92 -21.54
N GLU A 162 25.42 16.17 -21.53
CA GLU A 162 25.83 16.89 -22.74
C GLU A 162 27.28 16.60 -23.15
N GLY A 163 28.05 15.85 -22.33
CA GLY A 163 29.27 15.19 -22.78
C GLY A 163 28.94 13.96 -23.65
N GLU A 164 29.85 13.56 -24.54
CA GLU A 164 29.75 12.40 -25.45
C GLU A 164 29.62 11.02 -24.76
N GLY A 165 28.94 10.94 -23.62
CA GLY A 165 28.61 9.72 -22.90
C GLY A 165 27.58 8.89 -23.66
N GLY A 166 28.00 8.25 -24.76
CA GLY A 166 27.63 6.93 -25.28
C GLY A 166 26.16 6.55 -25.50
N TRP A 167 25.18 7.35 -25.09
CA TRP A 167 23.76 6.96 -25.03
C TRP A 167 22.89 7.59 -26.12
N ARG A 168 23.46 8.26 -27.12
CA ARG A 168 22.71 8.76 -28.28
C ARG A 168 23.40 8.41 -29.59
N ASN A 169 22.92 7.33 -30.20
CA ASN A 169 22.35 7.30 -31.57
C ASN A 169 22.21 5.84 -32.00
N LEU A 170 21.22 5.14 -31.44
CA LEU A 170 20.65 3.96 -32.11
C LEU A 170 19.67 4.47 -33.17
N ASP A 171 20.22 5.02 -34.25
CA ASP A 171 19.46 5.24 -35.47
C ASP A 171 19.13 3.87 -36.07
N PHE A 172 17.85 3.49 -36.02
CA PHE A 172 17.33 2.24 -36.55
C PHE A 172 17.28 2.19 -38.09
N THR A 173 17.84 3.20 -38.78
CA THR A 173 17.71 3.39 -40.23
C THR A 173 18.88 2.88 -41.06
N THR A 174 19.94 2.34 -40.46
CA THR A 174 21.06 1.73 -41.22
C THR A 174 21.09 0.22 -41.06
N PRO A 175 20.71 -0.57 -42.10
CA PRO A 175 20.88 -2.02 -42.10
C PRO A 175 22.30 -2.38 -42.56
N SER A 176 23.31 -1.95 -41.81
CA SER A 176 24.67 -2.47 -41.94
C SER A 176 25.51 -1.86 -40.83
N LEU A 177 25.83 -2.67 -39.82
CA LEU A 177 27.06 -2.64 -39.01
C LEU A 177 26.84 -3.49 -37.75
N LEU A 178 26.62 -4.79 -37.95
CA LEU A 178 27.01 -5.78 -36.95
C LEU A 178 28.54 -5.83 -36.94
N GLY A 179 29.13 -4.88 -36.21
CA GLY A 179 30.55 -4.89 -35.86
C GLY A 179 30.86 -6.19 -35.13
N LYS A 180 31.80 -6.96 -35.69
CA LYS A 180 32.39 -8.15 -35.07
C LYS A 180 32.81 -7.80 -33.64
N ARG A 181 32.20 -8.44 -32.64
CA ARG A 181 32.76 -8.49 -31.29
C ARG A 181 34.18 -9.04 -31.38
N VAL A 182 35.18 -8.17 -31.16
CA VAL A 182 36.53 -8.60 -30.85
C VAL A 182 36.45 -9.25 -29.47
N ARG A 183 36.70 -10.56 -29.47
CA ARG A 183 36.71 -11.41 -28.29
C ARG A 183 38.04 -11.15 -27.58
N SER A 184 38.02 -10.46 -26.44
CA SER A 184 39.16 -10.46 -25.53
C SER A 184 39.34 -11.87 -24.97
N PRO A 185 40.55 -12.46 -25.04
CA PRO A 185 40.83 -13.75 -24.43
C PRO A 185 41.44 -13.52 -23.06
N ASP A 186 40.62 -13.41 -22.01
CA ASP A 186 41.00 -13.90 -20.68
C ASP A 186 39.84 -13.81 -19.67
N ALA A 187 39.90 -14.68 -18.67
CA ALA A 187 38.89 -15.03 -17.66
C ALA A 187 37.87 -16.07 -18.17
N GLY A 188 37.97 -17.36 -17.85
CA GLY A 188 38.39 -17.93 -16.57
C GLY A 188 37.14 -18.38 -15.84
N SER A 189 36.85 -19.68 -15.96
CA SER A 189 35.89 -20.51 -15.24
C SER A 189 35.28 -19.93 -13.95
N ASP A 190 33.97 -20.09 -13.77
CA ASP A 190 33.52 -21.07 -12.77
C ASP A 190 32.06 -21.48 -12.99
N ASP A 191 31.82 -22.74 -12.65
CA ASP A 191 30.55 -23.45 -12.68
C ASP A 191 29.50 -22.81 -11.75
N THR A 192 28.22 -22.96 -12.08
CA THR A 192 27.27 -23.70 -11.23
C THR A 192 25.83 -23.66 -11.74
N ALA A 193 25.32 -24.88 -11.92
CA ALA A 193 24.03 -25.37 -11.46
C ALA A 193 22.74 -24.84 -12.10
N ASP A 194 22.21 -25.71 -12.97
CA ASP A 194 20.80 -26.04 -13.15
C ASP A 194 19.90 -25.67 -11.97
N MET A 195 18.93 -24.80 -12.23
CA MET A 195 17.65 -24.84 -11.54
C MET A 195 16.55 -24.79 -12.58
N GLU A 196 15.96 -25.96 -12.82
CA GLU A 196 14.74 -26.15 -13.60
C GLU A 196 13.63 -25.21 -13.10
N GLU A 197 13.22 -24.33 -13.98
CA GLU A 197 12.09 -23.43 -13.80
C GLU A 197 10.79 -24.21 -14.05
N THR A 198 10.19 -24.69 -12.96
CA THR A 198 8.88 -25.34 -13.00
C THR A 198 7.81 -24.30 -13.34
N HIS A 199 7.48 -24.23 -14.62
CA HIS A 199 6.32 -23.53 -15.14
C HIS A 199 5.03 -24.03 -14.50
N HIS A 200 4.54 -23.32 -13.48
CA HIS A 200 3.11 -23.31 -13.19
C HIS A 200 2.44 -22.31 -14.12
N ALA A 201 1.82 -22.83 -15.17
CA ALA A 201 0.84 -22.13 -15.96
C ALA A 201 -0.36 -21.78 -15.07
N ILE A 202 -0.48 -20.51 -14.70
CA ILE A 202 -1.79 -19.92 -14.38
C ILE A 202 -2.14 -18.99 -15.53
N PHE A 203 -2.97 -19.56 -16.38
CA PHE A 203 -3.71 -18.95 -17.46
C PHE A 203 -4.45 -17.71 -16.95
N LEU A 204 -3.96 -16.51 -17.25
CA LEU A 204 -4.69 -15.27 -17.01
C LEU A 204 -5.25 -14.75 -18.33
N SER A 205 -6.53 -15.08 -18.48
CA SER A 205 -7.50 -14.42 -19.34
C SER A 205 -7.46 -12.91 -19.14
N SER A 206 -7.51 -12.18 -20.24
CA SER A 206 -7.40 -10.73 -20.36
C SER A 206 -8.78 -10.09 -20.29
N GLU A 207 -9.25 -9.74 -19.09
CA GLU A 207 -10.37 -8.80 -18.85
C GLU A 207 -10.12 -8.10 -17.50
N ALA A 208 -9.38 -6.98 -17.46
CA ALA A 208 -9.03 -6.34 -16.19
C ALA A 208 -8.87 -4.82 -16.34
N GLN A 209 -9.99 -4.10 -16.22
CA GLN A 209 -9.97 -2.68 -15.85
C GLN A 209 -11.22 -2.15 -15.15
N ASP A 210 -12.17 -3.03 -14.76
CA ASP A 210 -13.08 -2.86 -13.61
C ASP A 210 -12.72 -3.86 -12.47
N SER A 211 -11.61 -4.61 -12.61
CA SER A 211 -11.36 -5.78 -11.75
C SER A 211 -10.87 -5.43 -10.34
N ASP A 212 -10.39 -4.22 -10.08
CA ASP A 212 -9.85 -3.85 -8.75
C ASP A 212 -11.01 -3.62 -7.75
N ASP A 213 -12.09 -2.98 -8.21
CA ASP A 213 -13.30 -2.76 -7.41
C ASP A 213 -14.10 -4.07 -7.25
N GLU A 214 -14.15 -4.92 -8.28
CA GLU A 214 -14.81 -6.23 -8.19
C GLU A 214 -14.08 -7.20 -7.25
N GLU A 215 -12.74 -7.22 -7.29
CA GLU A 215 -11.93 -8.03 -6.36
C GLU A 215 -12.09 -7.54 -4.91
N GLU A 216 -12.20 -6.23 -4.69
CA GLU A 216 -12.47 -5.66 -3.37
C GLU A 216 -13.88 -6.04 -2.86
N VAL A 217 -14.91 -5.97 -3.72
CA VAL A 217 -16.29 -6.36 -3.39
C VAL A 217 -16.38 -7.86 -3.09
N GLU A 218 -15.73 -8.71 -3.87
CA GLU A 218 -15.67 -10.15 -3.63
C GLU A 218 -14.96 -10.45 -2.29
N GLY A 219 -13.88 -9.72 -1.98
CA GLY A 219 -13.21 -9.80 -0.68
C GLY A 219 -14.15 -9.45 0.48
N TYR A 220 -14.93 -8.37 0.36
CA TYR A 220 -15.93 -8.01 1.38
C TYR A 220 -17.04 -9.06 1.50
N ALA A 221 -17.50 -9.63 0.38
CA ALA A 221 -18.51 -10.68 0.39
C ALA A 221 -18.02 -11.93 1.15
N GLN A 222 -16.80 -12.38 0.87
CA GLN A 222 -16.19 -13.53 1.56
C GLN A 222 -16.00 -13.26 3.06
N ASP A 223 -15.58 -12.05 3.43
CA ASP A 223 -15.44 -11.66 4.83
C ASP A 223 -16.80 -11.59 5.55
N LEU A 224 -17.85 -11.12 4.88
CA LEU A 224 -19.22 -11.13 5.42
C LEU A 224 -19.75 -12.55 5.61
N LEU A 225 -19.55 -13.45 4.64
CA LEU A 225 -19.93 -14.86 4.75
C LEU A 225 -19.22 -15.53 5.93
N ARG A 226 -17.90 -15.30 6.08
CA ARG A 226 -17.12 -15.83 7.20
C ARG A 226 -17.65 -15.34 8.56
N ARG A 227 -18.05 -14.06 8.65
CA ARG A 227 -18.67 -13.50 9.86
C ARG A 227 -20.05 -14.07 10.12
N ALA A 228 -20.87 -14.27 9.09
CA ALA A 228 -22.19 -14.88 9.21
C ALA A 228 -22.08 -16.32 9.74
N ASP A 229 -21.16 -17.13 9.22
CA ASP A 229 -20.89 -18.49 9.71
C ASP A 229 -20.46 -18.49 11.17
N ALA A 230 -19.62 -17.52 11.57
CA ALA A 230 -19.20 -17.36 12.95
C ALA A 230 -20.39 -17.04 13.87
N PHE A 231 -21.28 -16.13 13.46
CA PHE A 231 -22.49 -15.81 14.21
C PHE A 231 -23.44 -17.00 14.31
N GLN A 232 -23.58 -17.79 13.25
CA GLN A 232 -24.37 -19.02 13.28
C GLN A 232 -23.83 -20.03 14.28
N LYS A 233 -22.51 -20.29 14.26
CA LYS A 233 -21.85 -21.19 15.23
C LYS A 233 -22.01 -20.70 16.67
N VAL A 234 -21.88 -19.39 16.90
CA VAL A 234 -22.15 -18.79 18.22
C VAL A 234 -23.60 -19.03 18.63
N ALA A 235 -24.56 -18.81 17.75
CA ALA A 235 -25.98 -19.06 18.04
C ALA A 235 -26.26 -20.53 18.36
N GLU A 236 -25.63 -21.47 17.67
CA GLU A 236 -25.72 -22.91 17.95
C GLU A 236 -25.16 -23.25 19.33
N ILE A 237 -23.97 -22.72 19.69
CA ILE A 237 -23.37 -22.91 21.02
C ILE A 237 -24.28 -22.34 22.10
N LEU A 238 -24.82 -21.13 21.90
CA LEU A 238 -25.75 -20.51 22.85
C LEU A 238 -26.97 -21.40 23.08
N ARG A 239 -27.61 -21.88 22.00
CA ARG A 239 -28.77 -22.78 22.09
C ARG A 239 -28.44 -24.11 22.77
N ALA A 240 -27.29 -24.69 22.48
CA ALA A 240 -26.84 -25.93 23.08
C ALA A 240 -26.52 -25.78 24.58
N GLN A 241 -26.05 -24.61 25.02
CA GLN A 241 -25.69 -24.37 26.42
C GLN A 241 -26.87 -24.00 27.32
N VAL A 242 -27.95 -23.44 26.75
CA VAL A 242 -29.14 -23.04 27.53
C VAL A 242 -29.74 -24.19 28.36
N PRO A 243 -29.93 -25.42 27.83
CA PRO A 243 -30.45 -26.55 28.61
C PRO A 243 -29.58 -26.97 29.80
N HIS A 244 -28.27 -26.68 29.79
CA HIS A 244 -27.38 -27.01 30.91
C HIS A 244 -27.57 -26.11 32.13
N GLY A 245 -28.27 -24.98 32.01
CA GLY A 245 -28.66 -24.15 33.15
C GLY A 245 -27.50 -23.51 33.93
N ASN A 246 -26.32 -23.35 33.33
CA ASN A 246 -25.17 -22.74 34.01
C ASN A 246 -25.37 -21.22 34.18
N ARG A 247 -25.92 -20.84 35.35
CA ARG A 247 -26.26 -19.46 35.69
C ARG A 247 -25.08 -18.48 35.60
N LEU A 248 -23.87 -18.88 36.00
CA LEU A 248 -22.70 -18.00 35.97
C LEU A 248 -22.31 -17.66 34.52
N TRP A 249 -22.29 -18.68 33.67
CA TRP A 249 -22.00 -18.50 32.24
C TRP A 249 -23.08 -17.66 31.56
N MET A 250 -24.36 -18.01 31.73
CA MET A 250 -25.47 -17.25 31.14
C MET A 250 -25.48 -15.78 31.60
N SER A 251 -25.25 -15.52 32.90
CA SER A 251 -25.16 -14.15 33.41
C SER A 251 -23.98 -13.39 32.82
N SER A 252 -22.85 -14.05 32.59
CA SER A 252 -21.68 -13.45 31.94
C SER A 252 -21.98 -13.06 30.50
N ILE A 253 -22.60 -13.95 29.72
CA ILE A 253 -22.98 -13.67 28.33
C ILE A 253 -23.93 -12.48 28.24
N VAL A 254 -24.98 -12.46 29.07
CA VAL A 254 -25.96 -11.35 29.11
C VAL A 254 -25.31 -10.04 29.55
N LYS A 255 -24.47 -10.04 30.60
CA LYS A 255 -23.82 -8.82 31.09
C LYS A 255 -22.82 -8.22 30.11
N ARG A 256 -22.18 -9.06 29.29
CA ARG A 256 -21.23 -8.62 28.25
C ARG A 256 -21.92 -8.11 26.99
N ASP A 257 -23.25 -8.26 26.90
CA ASP A 257 -24.07 -7.79 25.79
C ASP A 257 -23.56 -8.29 24.43
N ILE A 258 -23.08 -9.55 24.41
CA ILE A 258 -22.49 -10.15 23.22
C ILE A 258 -23.58 -10.33 22.18
N GLY A 259 -23.44 -9.62 21.06
CA GLY A 259 -24.38 -9.68 19.94
C GLY A 259 -25.42 -8.56 19.93
N GLN A 260 -25.32 -7.56 20.81
CA GLN A 260 -26.24 -6.41 20.79
C GLN A 260 -26.23 -5.69 19.45
N ASP A 261 -25.07 -5.44 18.87
CA ASP A 261 -24.97 -4.78 17.55
C ASP A 261 -25.65 -5.60 16.45
N VAL A 262 -25.54 -6.93 16.50
CA VAL A 262 -26.21 -7.86 15.56
C VAL A 262 -27.72 -7.83 15.75
N SER A 263 -28.18 -7.85 17.01
CA SER A 263 -29.60 -7.73 17.36
C SER A 263 -30.20 -6.42 16.87
N LEU A 264 -29.49 -5.31 17.07
CA LEU A 264 -29.88 -3.98 16.59
C LEU A 264 -29.89 -3.92 15.06
N MET A 265 -28.90 -4.49 14.38
CA MET A 265 -28.87 -4.59 12.93
C MET A 265 -30.09 -5.36 12.40
N VAL A 266 -30.43 -6.51 12.98
CA VAL A 266 -31.63 -7.29 12.60
C VAL A 266 -32.91 -6.48 12.83
N ALA A 267 -33.03 -5.78 13.96
CA ALA A 267 -34.18 -4.93 14.23
C ALA A 267 -34.30 -3.77 13.23
N ASP A 268 -33.17 -3.15 12.86
CA ASP A 268 -33.10 -2.06 11.89
C ASP A 268 -33.49 -2.55 10.48
N ILE A 269 -33.02 -3.74 10.06
CA ILE A 269 -33.39 -4.37 8.77
C ILE A 269 -34.86 -4.75 8.75
N ASN A 270 -35.37 -5.43 9.78
CA ASN A 270 -36.79 -5.78 9.87
C ASN A 270 -37.69 -4.53 9.80
N ARG A 271 -37.27 -3.44 10.48
CA ARG A 271 -37.98 -2.16 10.38
C ARG A 271 -37.93 -1.62 8.95
N HIS A 272 -36.78 -1.67 8.29
CA HIS A 272 -36.62 -1.22 6.90
C HIS A 272 -37.54 -1.99 5.94
N GLU A 273 -37.59 -3.31 6.06
CA GLU A 273 -38.47 -4.17 5.26
C GLU A 273 -39.96 -3.88 5.51
N LEU A 274 -40.37 -3.75 6.78
CA LEU A 274 -41.76 -3.45 7.15
C LEU A 274 -42.21 -2.05 6.71
N THR A 275 -41.30 -1.08 6.72
CA THR A 275 -41.60 0.33 6.45
C THR A 275 -41.26 0.76 5.04
N ALA A 276 -40.99 -0.16 4.10
CA ALA A 276 -40.41 0.06 2.77
C ALA A 276 -40.95 1.25 1.94
N GLN A 277 -42.11 1.82 2.28
CA GLN A 277 -42.66 3.05 1.69
C GLN A 277 -42.11 4.37 2.31
N THR A 278 -41.65 4.36 3.55
CA THR A 278 -41.13 5.54 4.26
C THR A 278 -39.63 5.38 4.45
N ARG A 279 -38.83 5.90 3.50
CA ARG A 279 -37.37 5.91 3.63
C ARG A 279 -36.99 6.80 4.81
N ASP A 280 -36.28 6.22 5.79
CA ASP A 280 -35.55 7.01 6.77
C ASP A 280 -34.62 7.98 6.02
N THR A 281 -34.49 9.22 6.49
CA THR A 281 -33.62 10.20 5.86
C THR A 281 -32.18 9.71 5.88
N THR A 282 -31.52 9.68 4.72
CA THR A 282 -30.11 9.28 4.56
C THR A 282 -29.12 10.14 5.38
N TRP A 283 -29.58 11.30 5.86
CA TRP A 283 -28.78 12.22 6.67
C TRP A 283 -29.50 12.53 7.99
N PRO A 284 -29.32 11.68 9.03
CA PRO A 284 -29.95 11.89 10.32
C PRO A 284 -29.44 13.19 10.98
N LYS A 285 -30.30 13.82 11.77
CA LYS A 285 -29.97 15.07 12.46
C LYS A 285 -28.81 14.85 13.44
N LYS A 286 -27.94 15.86 13.59
CA LYS A 286 -26.83 15.82 14.56
C LYS A 286 -27.38 15.52 15.97
N GLY A 287 -26.96 14.39 16.56
CA GLY A 287 -27.42 13.92 17.87
C GLY A 287 -28.38 12.73 17.83
N ASP A 288 -28.96 12.41 16.67
CA ASP A 288 -29.78 11.21 16.47
C ASP A 288 -28.90 9.98 16.20
N LYS A 289 -28.34 9.42 17.27
CA LYS A 289 -27.48 8.23 17.20
C LYS A 289 -28.22 7.03 16.62
N GLU A 290 -29.52 6.92 16.88
CA GLU A 290 -30.33 5.79 16.40
C GLU A 290 -30.58 5.91 14.90
N GLY A 291 -30.97 7.09 14.42
CA GLY A 291 -31.08 7.36 12.99
C GLY A 291 -29.77 7.15 12.23
N GLN A 292 -28.64 7.54 12.84
CA GLN A 292 -27.31 7.30 12.26
C GLN A 292 -26.99 5.81 12.13
N ARG A 293 -27.23 5.03 13.20
CA ARG A 293 -27.04 3.58 13.17
C ARG A 293 -27.93 2.92 12.11
N ARG A 294 -29.22 3.27 12.08
CA ARG A 294 -30.20 2.73 11.11
C ARG A 294 -29.78 3.02 9.67
N SER A 295 -29.38 4.26 9.39
CA SER A 295 -28.90 4.65 8.06
C SER A 295 -27.65 3.87 7.67
N GLN A 296 -26.72 3.60 8.59
CA GLN A 296 -25.52 2.82 8.30
C GLN A 296 -25.86 1.34 8.02
N ASN A 297 -26.75 0.75 8.81
CA ASN A 297 -27.15 -0.65 8.68
C ASN A 297 -27.97 -0.94 7.40
N THR A 298 -28.67 0.06 6.86
CA THR A 298 -29.61 -0.12 5.75
C THR A 298 -29.14 0.50 4.43
N MET A 299 -28.03 1.25 4.43
CA MET A 299 -27.50 1.88 3.22
C MET A 299 -26.99 0.81 2.25
N GLY A 300 -27.58 0.76 1.06
CA GLY A 300 -27.24 -0.22 0.02
C GLY A 300 -27.87 -1.60 0.23
N TYR A 301 -28.65 -1.80 1.31
CA TYR A 301 -29.42 -3.02 1.50
C TYR A 301 -30.54 -3.11 0.45
N GLN A 302 -30.59 -4.24 -0.25
CA GLN A 302 -31.64 -4.53 -1.23
C GLN A 302 -32.61 -5.53 -0.64
N VAL A 303 -33.89 -5.16 -0.55
CA VAL A 303 -34.95 -6.09 -0.16
C VAL A 303 -35.10 -7.09 -1.30
N GLY A 304 -34.86 -8.37 -1.02
CA GLY A 304 -35.09 -9.44 -1.99
C GLY A 304 -36.55 -9.41 -2.45
N LEU A 305 -36.76 -9.25 -3.75
CA LEU A 305 -38.07 -9.34 -4.40
C LEU A 305 -38.56 -10.80 -4.43
#